data_AF-A0A8R2C9T7-F1
#
_entry.id   AF-A0A8R2C9T7-F1
#
_cell.length_a   1.000
_cell.length_b   1.000
_cell.length_c   1.000
_cell.angle_alpha   90.00
_cell.angle_beta   90.00
_cell.angle_gamma   90.00
#
_symmetry.space_group_name_H-M   'P 1'
#
loop_
_entity.id
_entity.type
_entity.pdbx_description
1 polymer ?
#
loop_
_entity_poly.entity_id
_entity_poly.type
_entity_poly.pdbx_seq_one_letter_code
_entity_poly.pdbx_strand_id
1 'polypeptide(L)'
;MTSKFNKNAILLGSAYSSCLVCDTYISSEVDAAKHILKEEHKANLDASRFVDEFVDDYIRKVKKGFYCELCNQCIATMDIGRVHVSENEHIRRKDTSCFECLGNDLIIYKDVAITKEAWNGIVENKCILCDIQCDDMEDHISNADHLAKMLQVEVEFRIYNGLYRMMDNSFQCLTCNEVFRLVKTSIQACVTTHFLRSKHKQIQEKLAKAAKDATDIVQLKEFGQYFNKNKSELSKDLIIKKETMEQFINNFYSIEVPFLGGTDIVINTKIVVNVFSFYFITKDTLKCMACNVKLTIDQIDSHNVTLKHETAMKETPVITLKSAEDEFIREVRPDVYHCGFCNSIEHGLDNMLEHFGTFGHRESRTSASWRLHMYLVTKNKN
;
A
#
# COMPACT_ATOMS: atom_id res chain seq x y z
N MET A 1 -9.74 3.82 14.04
CA MET A 1 -8.57 4.67 13.72
C MET A 1 -7.52 4.52 14.82
N THR A 2 -6.28 4.21 14.47
CA THR A 2 -5.15 4.21 15.40
C THR A 2 -4.82 5.63 15.86
N SER A 3 -4.60 5.83 17.16
CA SER A 3 -4.18 7.13 17.68
C SER A 3 -2.89 7.61 17.01
N LYS A 4 -2.76 8.93 16.80
CA LYS A 4 -1.51 9.54 16.31
C LYS A 4 -0.31 9.17 17.20
N PHE A 5 -0.55 8.92 18.48
CA PHE A 5 0.47 8.53 19.44
C PHE A 5 1.02 7.13 19.15
N ASN A 6 0.18 6.19 18.73
CA ASN A 6 0.63 4.85 18.36
C ASN A 6 1.62 4.89 17.19
N LYS A 7 1.31 5.65 16.14
CA LYS A 7 2.18 5.81 14.96
C LYS A 7 3.54 6.45 15.29
N ASN A 8 3.66 7.08 16.46
CA ASN A 8 4.88 7.70 16.97
C ASN A 8 5.51 6.88 18.12
N ALA A 9 5.19 5.59 18.21
CA ALA A 9 5.72 4.68 19.23
C ALA A 9 5.54 5.18 20.68
N ILE A 10 4.42 5.87 20.94
CA ILE A 10 4.04 6.32 22.27
C ILE A 10 3.06 5.30 22.86
N LEU A 11 3.50 4.61 23.91
CA LEU A 11 2.67 3.74 24.71
C LEU A 11 1.88 4.57 25.72
N LEU A 12 0.58 4.74 25.48
CA LEU A 12 -0.34 5.43 26.38
C LEU A 12 -0.70 4.55 27.59
N GLY A 13 -0.47 5.04 28.80
CA GLY A 13 -0.95 4.46 30.05
C GLY A 13 -1.95 5.38 30.75
N SER A 14 -2.62 4.89 31.79
CA SER A 14 -3.70 5.62 32.47
C SER A 14 -3.25 6.92 33.18
N ALA A 15 -1.99 6.97 33.63
CA ALA A 15 -1.43 8.12 34.33
C ALA A 15 -0.23 8.75 33.60
N TYR A 16 0.53 7.94 32.86
CA TYR A 16 1.74 8.36 32.18
C TYR A 16 1.83 7.68 30.83
N SER A 17 2.53 8.31 29.90
CA SER A 17 2.88 7.73 28.61
C SER A 17 4.37 7.45 28.54
N SER A 18 4.80 6.53 27.68
CA SER A 18 6.21 6.24 27.43
C SER A 18 6.51 6.28 25.94
N CYS A 19 7.57 6.99 25.56
CA CYS A 19 8.08 6.95 24.20
C CYS A 19 9.08 5.80 24.07
N LEU A 20 8.73 4.78 23.28
CA LEU A 20 9.50 3.54 23.19
C LEU A 20 10.79 3.68 22.35
N VAL A 21 10.84 4.67 21.46
CA VAL A 21 12.03 4.97 20.64
C VAL A 21 13.00 5.90 21.36
N CYS A 22 12.50 6.84 22.17
CA CYS A 22 13.34 7.71 22.99
C CYS A 22 13.72 7.07 24.34
N ASP A 23 12.94 6.10 24.84
CA ASP A 23 13.00 5.56 26.20
C ASP A 23 12.79 6.62 27.28
N THR A 24 11.77 7.47 27.08
CA THR A 24 11.46 8.59 27.98
C THR A 24 10.01 8.51 28.48
N TYR A 25 9.82 8.80 29.76
CA TYR A 25 8.50 8.97 30.35
C TYR A 25 7.93 10.36 30.03
N ILE A 26 6.62 10.41 29.85
CA ILE A 26 5.88 11.60 29.47
C ILE A 26 4.66 11.74 30.39
N SER A 27 4.58 12.90 31.04
CA SER A 27 3.61 13.20 32.10
C SER A 27 2.17 13.40 31.63
N SER A 28 1.98 13.81 30.38
CA SER A 28 0.66 14.16 29.85
C SER A 28 0.58 13.96 28.34
N GLU A 29 -0.64 13.86 27.82
CA GLU A 29 -0.90 13.78 26.38
C GLU A 29 -0.46 15.06 25.64
N VAL A 30 -0.53 16.22 26.30
CA VAL A 30 -0.03 17.50 25.78
C VAL A 30 1.49 17.46 25.62
N ASP A 31 2.20 16.93 26.62
CA ASP A 31 3.65 16.77 26.55
C ASP A 31 4.04 15.70 25.53
N ALA A 32 3.21 14.66 25.34
CA ALA A 32 3.41 13.66 24.30
C ALA A 32 3.29 14.31 22.91
N ALA A 33 2.28 15.16 22.71
CA ALA A 33 2.10 15.89 21.46
C ALA A 33 3.29 16.83 21.17
N LYS A 34 3.84 17.49 22.20
CA LYS A 34 5.06 18.29 22.05
C LYS A 34 6.30 17.43 21.80
N HIS A 35 6.39 16.27 22.45
CA HIS A 35 7.51 15.35 22.33
C HIS A 35 7.66 14.83 20.89
N ILE A 36 6.56 14.39 20.27
CA ILE A 36 6.61 13.80 18.91
C ILE A 36 7.02 14.82 17.83
N LEU A 37 6.93 16.12 18.13
CA LEU A 37 7.35 17.19 17.21
C LEU A 37 8.86 17.47 17.28
N LYS A 38 9.58 16.99 18.30
CA LYS A 38 11.01 17.22 18.45
C LYS A 38 11.79 16.48 17.37
N GLU A 39 12.81 17.12 16.79
CA GLU A 39 13.68 16.51 15.78
C GLU A 39 14.39 15.25 16.27
N GLU A 40 14.80 15.24 17.55
CA GLU A 40 15.38 14.05 18.19
C GLU A 40 14.43 12.85 18.16
N HIS A 41 13.14 13.08 18.42
CA HIS A 41 12.15 12.01 18.39
C HIS A 41 11.97 11.47 16.96
N LYS A 42 11.82 12.37 15.97
CA LYS A 42 11.68 11.98 14.55
C LYS A 42 12.86 11.14 14.08
N ALA A 43 14.09 11.57 14.39
CA ALA A 43 15.30 10.82 14.06
C ALA A 43 15.33 9.42 14.70
N ASN A 44 14.93 9.31 15.98
CA ASN A 44 14.84 8.02 16.67
C ASN A 44 13.74 7.12 16.09
N LEU A 45 12.61 7.70 15.69
CA LEU A 45 11.50 6.99 15.07
C LEU A 45 11.87 6.47 13.67
N ASP A 46 12.56 7.27 12.86
CA ASP A 46 13.05 6.89 11.53
C ASP A 46 14.10 5.77 11.60
N ALA A 47 14.97 5.82 12.62
CA ALA A 47 15.93 4.74 12.89
C ALA A 47 15.25 3.44 13.36
N SER A 48 14.05 3.54 13.95
CA SER A 48 13.24 2.41 14.43
C SER A 48 12.44 1.81 13.27
N ARG A 49 13.09 0.96 12.48
CA ARG A 49 12.48 0.30 11.31
C ARG A 49 11.41 -0.72 11.69
N PHE A 50 10.44 -0.89 10.79
CA PHE A 50 9.55 -2.05 10.80
C PHE A 50 10.34 -3.34 10.64
N VAL A 51 9.85 -4.41 11.26
CA VAL A 51 10.43 -5.74 11.11
C VAL A 51 9.91 -6.32 9.80
N ASP A 52 10.79 -6.76 8.91
CA ASP A 52 10.43 -7.25 7.56
C ASP A 52 9.33 -8.34 7.60
N GLU A 53 9.38 -9.26 8.57
CA GLU A 53 8.38 -10.32 8.76
C GLU A 53 6.98 -9.78 9.12
N PHE A 54 6.89 -8.58 9.73
CA PHE A 54 5.67 -8.00 10.29
C PHE A 54 5.37 -6.60 9.75
N VAL A 55 5.89 -6.28 8.56
CA VAL A 55 5.72 -4.95 7.97
C VAL A 55 4.24 -4.61 7.76
N ASP A 56 3.45 -5.59 7.31
CA ASP A 56 2.00 -5.45 7.11
C ASP A 56 1.21 -5.41 8.43
N ASP A 57 1.85 -5.72 9.56
CA ASP A 57 1.28 -5.68 10.90
C ASP A 57 1.71 -4.43 11.68
N TYR A 58 2.47 -3.54 11.03
CA TYR A 58 3.01 -2.31 11.61
C TYR A 58 3.76 -2.58 12.93
N ILE A 59 4.55 -3.66 12.96
CA ILE A 59 5.41 -3.99 14.10
C ILE A 59 6.82 -3.48 13.84
N ARG A 60 7.28 -2.54 14.67
CA ARG A 60 8.62 -1.95 14.59
C ARG A 60 9.51 -2.36 15.73
N LYS A 61 10.83 -2.34 15.47
CA LYS A 61 11.84 -2.63 16.49
C LYS A 61 12.10 -1.40 17.35
N VAL A 62 11.89 -1.53 18.65
CA VAL A 62 12.14 -0.47 19.65
C VAL A 62 13.26 -0.89 20.60
N LYS A 63 13.72 0.03 21.46
CA LYS A 63 14.88 -0.23 22.35
C LYS A 63 14.70 -1.48 23.23
N LYS A 64 13.48 -1.75 23.69
CA LYS A 64 13.14 -2.84 24.63
C LYS A 64 12.29 -3.96 24.00
N GLY A 65 12.45 -4.22 22.70
CA GLY A 65 11.77 -5.30 22.00
C GLY A 65 11.11 -4.82 20.71
N PHE A 66 9.83 -5.14 20.56
CA PHE A 66 9.02 -4.82 19.39
C PHE A 66 7.76 -4.08 19.81
N TYR A 67 7.21 -3.26 18.93
CA TYR A 67 6.02 -2.49 19.22
C TYR A 67 5.04 -2.60 18.07
N CYS A 68 3.81 -3.04 18.37
CA CYS A 68 2.71 -3.11 17.43
C CYS A 68 1.90 -1.80 17.48
N GLU A 69 1.94 -1.01 16.40
CA GLU A 69 1.22 0.26 16.32
C GLU A 69 -0.31 0.09 16.31
N LEU A 70 -0.78 -1.02 15.73
CA LEU A 70 -2.21 -1.35 15.65
C LEU A 70 -2.79 -1.66 17.03
N CYS A 71 -2.03 -2.40 17.84
CA CYS A 71 -2.48 -2.87 19.15
C CYS A 71 -2.05 -1.99 20.31
N ASN A 72 -1.17 -1.02 20.06
CA ASN A 72 -0.51 -0.22 21.10
C ASN A 72 0.13 -1.11 22.18
N GLN A 73 0.86 -2.14 21.77
CA GLN A 73 1.41 -3.16 22.66
C GLN A 73 2.91 -3.36 22.42
N CYS A 74 3.67 -3.44 23.51
CA CYS A 74 5.07 -3.84 23.48
C CYS A 74 5.19 -5.36 23.56
N ILE A 75 6.00 -5.93 22.69
CA ILE A 75 6.19 -7.35 22.48
C ILE A 75 7.65 -7.67 22.78
N ALA A 76 7.91 -8.59 23.71
CA ALA A 76 9.27 -8.84 24.19
C ALA A 76 10.16 -9.57 23.17
N THR A 77 9.59 -10.52 22.41
CA THR A 77 10.34 -11.38 21.49
C THR A 77 9.58 -11.60 20.18
N MET A 78 10.29 -12.00 19.12
CA MET A 78 9.65 -12.27 17.82
C MET A 78 8.65 -13.43 17.89
N ASP A 79 8.92 -14.46 18.69
CA ASP A 79 7.99 -15.59 18.82
C ASP A 79 6.65 -15.16 19.43
N ILE A 80 6.68 -14.26 20.42
CA ILE A 80 5.44 -13.64 20.94
C ILE A 80 4.80 -12.77 19.85
N GLY A 81 5.60 -12.09 19.01
CA GLY A 81 5.10 -11.36 17.85
C GLY A 81 4.31 -12.24 16.88
N ARG A 82 4.83 -13.43 16.53
CA ARG A 82 4.13 -14.40 15.66
C ARG A 82 2.80 -14.86 16.24
N VAL A 83 2.78 -15.13 17.55
CA VAL A 83 1.55 -15.48 18.25
C VAL A 83 0.58 -14.30 18.21
N HIS A 84 1.05 -13.10 18.55
CA HIS A 84 0.26 -11.87 18.59
C HIS A 84 -0.44 -11.57 17.26
N VAL A 85 0.29 -11.62 16.14
CA VAL A 85 -0.31 -11.31 14.82
C VAL A 85 -1.36 -12.33 14.37
N SER A 86 -1.37 -13.51 15.00
CA SER A 86 -2.36 -14.56 14.77
C SER A 86 -3.59 -14.44 15.69
N GLU A 87 -3.56 -13.54 16.68
CA GLU A 87 -4.69 -13.33 17.60
C GLU A 87 -5.85 -12.61 16.89
N ASN A 88 -7.08 -13.06 17.16
CA ASN A 88 -8.28 -12.47 16.56
C ASN A 88 -8.40 -10.96 16.83
N GLU A 89 -7.94 -10.49 18.00
CA GLU A 89 -7.97 -9.06 18.32
C GLU A 89 -7.04 -8.24 17.44
N HIS A 90 -5.83 -8.73 17.15
CA HIS A 90 -4.89 -8.08 16.25
C HIS A 90 -5.45 -8.05 14.83
N ILE A 91 -5.93 -9.19 14.32
CA ILE A 91 -6.55 -9.29 13.00
C ILE A 91 -7.69 -8.28 12.87
N ARG A 92 -8.58 -8.22 13.88
CA ARG A 92 -9.69 -7.25 13.89
C ARG A 92 -9.19 -5.80 13.85
N ARG A 93 -8.17 -5.44 14.63
CA ARG A 93 -7.60 -4.07 14.63
C ARG A 93 -6.90 -3.74 13.32
N LYS A 94 -6.16 -4.69 12.75
CA LYS A 94 -5.53 -4.59 11.44
C LYS A 94 -6.56 -4.31 10.36
N ASP A 95 -7.59 -5.14 10.27
CA ASP A 95 -8.65 -4.95 9.28
C ASP A 95 -9.44 -3.66 9.52
N THR A 96 -9.67 -3.28 10.78
CA THR A 96 -10.33 -2.01 11.10
C THR A 96 -9.48 -0.80 10.70
N SER A 97 -8.15 -0.94 10.69
CA SER A 97 -7.24 0.12 10.24
C SER A 97 -7.26 0.33 8.72
N CYS A 98 -7.73 -0.67 7.97
CA CYS A 98 -7.88 -0.59 6.52
C CYS A 98 -9.13 0.17 6.07
N PHE A 99 -9.96 0.67 7.00
CA PHE A 99 -11.09 1.53 6.65
C PHE A 99 -10.66 2.98 6.51
N GLU A 100 -10.96 3.53 5.35
CA GLU A 100 -10.85 4.96 5.08
C GLU A 100 -12.23 5.52 4.78
N CYS A 101 -12.63 6.56 5.50
CA CYS A 101 -13.82 7.32 5.17
C CYS A 101 -13.40 8.43 4.20
N LEU A 102 -13.76 8.28 2.93
CA LEU A 102 -13.64 9.36 1.96
C LEU A 102 -14.88 10.26 2.09
N GLY A 103 -14.70 11.58 1.90
CA GLY A 103 -15.81 12.52 1.91
C GLY A 103 -16.98 12.05 1.05
N ASN A 104 -18.22 12.31 1.50
CA ASN A 104 -19.49 11.75 1.00
C ASN A 104 -19.84 10.33 1.52
N ASP A 105 -19.44 10.00 2.75
CA ASP A 105 -19.82 8.75 3.43
C ASP A 105 -19.39 7.46 2.71
N LEU A 106 -18.41 7.56 1.80
CA LEU A 106 -17.86 6.41 1.08
C LEU A 106 -16.81 5.75 1.96
N ILE A 107 -16.96 4.45 2.20
CA ILE A 107 -16.04 3.68 3.01
C ILE A 107 -15.21 2.80 2.10
N ILE A 108 -13.89 2.97 2.11
CA ILE A 108 -12.96 2.10 1.40
C ILE A 108 -12.40 1.08 2.38
N TYR A 109 -12.40 -0.19 1.98
CA TYR A 109 -11.69 -1.27 2.67
C TYR A 109 -10.82 -2.03 1.67
N LYS A 110 -9.49 -2.07 1.87
CA LYS A 110 -8.53 -2.77 0.98
C LYS A 110 -8.83 -2.52 -0.50
N ASP A 111 -8.93 -1.25 -0.85
CA ASP A 111 -9.28 -0.75 -2.18
C ASP A 111 -10.70 -1.05 -2.66
N VAL A 112 -11.59 -1.64 -1.87
CA VAL A 112 -12.99 -1.88 -2.25
C VAL A 112 -13.87 -0.76 -1.69
N ALA A 113 -14.55 -0.04 -2.58
CA ALA A 113 -15.57 0.94 -2.21
C ALA A 113 -16.83 0.23 -1.69
N ILE A 114 -17.20 0.49 -0.44
CA ILE A 114 -18.44 0.04 0.20
C ILE A 114 -19.46 1.18 0.11
N THR A 115 -20.63 0.89 -0.46
CA THR A 115 -21.67 1.91 -0.62
C THR A 115 -22.28 2.28 0.73
N LYS A 116 -22.85 3.50 0.80
CA LYS A 116 -23.51 4.01 1.99
C LYS A 116 -24.67 3.11 2.44
N GLU A 117 -25.44 2.58 1.49
CA GLU A 117 -26.52 1.63 1.72
C GLU A 117 -25.98 0.34 2.34
N ALA A 118 -24.95 -0.26 1.73
CA ALA A 118 -24.38 -1.51 2.19
C ALA A 118 -23.85 -1.37 3.62
N TRP A 119 -23.09 -0.30 3.88
CA TRP A 119 -22.55 -0.01 5.21
C TRP A 119 -23.63 0.17 6.26
N ASN A 120 -24.72 0.88 5.93
CA ASN A 120 -25.84 1.11 6.84
C ASN A 120 -26.86 -0.02 6.86
N GLY A 121 -26.63 -1.14 6.16
CA GLY A 121 -27.56 -2.26 6.15
C GLY A 121 -28.87 -1.97 5.43
N ILE A 122 -28.88 -1.06 4.46
CA ILE A 122 -30.07 -0.73 3.65
C ILE A 122 -30.08 -1.61 2.41
N VAL A 123 -31.12 -2.42 2.27
CA VAL A 123 -31.35 -3.33 1.14
C VAL A 123 -32.78 -3.14 0.67
N GLU A 124 -32.98 -2.71 -0.58
CA GLU A 124 -34.31 -2.50 -1.17
C GLU A 124 -35.23 -1.61 -0.31
N ASN A 125 -34.70 -0.48 0.18
CA ASN A 125 -35.39 0.46 1.09
C ASN A 125 -35.77 -0.13 2.45
N LYS A 126 -35.21 -1.28 2.83
CA LYS A 126 -35.38 -1.86 4.17
C LYS A 126 -34.04 -1.81 4.90
N CYS A 127 -34.03 -1.30 6.13
CA CYS A 127 -32.88 -1.46 7.01
C CYS A 127 -32.92 -2.83 7.68
N ILE A 128 -31.95 -3.68 7.35
CA ILE A 128 -31.89 -5.05 7.89
C ILE A 128 -31.39 -5.08 9.33
N LEU A 129 -30.72 -4.01 9.80
CA LEU A 129 -30.28 -3.87 11.19
C LEU A 129 -31.45 -3.47 12.08
N CYS A 130 -32.26 -2.53 11.59
CA CYS A 130 -33.40 -2.03 12.32
C CYS A 130 -34.65 -2.90 12.15
N ASP A 131 -34.68 -3.72 11.10
CA ASP A 131 -35.82 -4.50 10.61
C ASP A 131 -37.06 -3.63 10.31
N ILE A 132 -36.83 -2.46 9.71
CA ILE A 132 -37.89 -1.52 9.33
C ILE A 132 -37.76 -1.08 7.88
N GLN A 133 -38.89 -0.68 7.28
CA GLN A 133 -38.90 0.02 6.00
C GLN A 133 -38.37 1.45 6.21
N CYS A 134 -37.52 1.90 5.30
CA CYS A 134 -36.92 3.23 5.30
C CYS A 134 -37.46 4.00 4.11
N ASP A 135 -38.37 4.95 4.36
CA ASP A 135 -38.88 5.84 3.33
C ASP A 135 -37.84 6.91 2.96
N ASP A 136 -37.15 7.44 3.98
CA ASP A 136 -36.00 8.33 3.83
C ASP A 136 -34.77 7.68 4.48
N MET A 137 -33.76 7.39 3.66
CA MET A 137 -32.52 6.78 4.13
C MET A 137 -31.72 7.73 5.03
N GLU A 138 -31.64 9.02 4.70
CA GLU A 138 -30.78 9.97 5.39
C GLU A 138 -31.31 10.28 6.80
N ASP A 139 -32.63 10.40 6.95
CA ASP A 139 -33.27 10.52 8.26
C ASP A 139 -33.05 9.25 9.09
N HIS A 140 -33.24 8.08 8.49
CA HIS A 140 -33.07 6.80 9.17
C HIS A 140 -31.64 6.57 9.68
N ILE A 141 -30.63 6.78 8.85
CA ILE A 141 -29.24 6.49 9.25
C ILE A 141 -28.68 7.50 10.24
N SER A 142 -29.29 8.69 10.32
CA SER A 142 -28.97 9.72 11.32
C SER A 142 -29.65 9.47 12.66
N ASN A 143 -30.58 8.52 12.72
CA ASN A 143 -31.31 8.18 13.94
C ASN A 143 -30.40 7.52 14.99
N ALA A 144 -30.52 7.94 16.24
CA ALA A 144 -29.69 7.44 17.35
C ALA A 144 -29.83 5.92 17.58
N ASP A 145 -31.02 5.35 17.40
CA ASP A 145 -31.26 3.91 17.57
C ASP A 145 -30.60 3.10 16.46
N HIS A 146 -30.61 3.63 15.22
CA HIS A 146 -29.89 3.02 14.11
C HIS A 146 -28.38 3.02 14.36
N LEU A 147 -27.83 4.17 14.77
CA LEU A 147 -26.41 4.30 15.12
C LEU A 147 -26.02 3.36 16.28
N ALA A 148 -26.87 3.22 17.30
CA ALA A 148 -26.65 2.28 18.39
C ALA A 148 -26.61 0.82 17.90
N LYS A 149 -27.53 0.42 17.01
CA LYS A 149 -27.51 -0.91 16.39
C LYS A 149 -26.30 -1.13 15.51
N MET A 150 -25.90 -0.13 14.72
CA MET A 150 -24.67 -0.16 13.91
C MET A 150 -23.42 -0.42 14.76
N LEU A 151 -23.34 0.15 15.97
CA LEU A 151 -22.24 -0.08 16.90
C LEU A 151 -22.27 -1.46 17.57
N GLN A 152 -23.45 -2.07 17.69
CA GLN A 152 -23.63 -3.40 18.30
C GLN A 152 -23.36 -4.54 17.31
N VAL A 153 -23.58 -4.31 16.01
CA VAL A 153 -23.41 -5.35 14.98
C VAL A 153 -21.97 -5.36 14.47
N GLU A 154 -21.23 -6.41 14.84
CA GLU A 154 -19.86 -6.60 14.40
C GLU A 154 -19.77 -6.90 12.88
N VAL A 155 -18.78 -6.28 12.24
CA VAL A 155 -18.35 -6.61 10.88
C VAL A 155 -17.22 -7.63 10.98
N GLU A 156 -17.29 -8.69 10.18
CA GLU A 156 -16.34 -9.80 10.18
C GLU A 156 -15.42 -9.76 8.94
N PHE A 157 -14.16 -10.15 9.15
CA PHE A 157 -13.06 -10.07 8.18
C PHE A 157 -12.28 -11.39 8.17
N ARG A 158 -12.73 -12.39 7.41
CA ARG A 158 -12.12 -13.74 7.57
C ARG A 158 -11.91 -14.56 6.31
N ILE A 159 -12.74 -14.42 5.28
CA ILE A 159 -12.74 -15.37 4.16
C ILE A 159 -12.58 -14.62 2.83
N TYR A 160 -11.49 -14.89 2.11
CA TYR A 160 -11.18 -14.33 0.78
C TYR A 160 -11.27 -12.79 0.69
N ASN A 161 -10.82 -12.07 1.72
CA ASN A 161 -10.93 -10.61 1.82
C ASN A 161 -12.37 -10.07 1.74
N GLY A 162 -13.35 -10.92 2.03
CA GLY A 162 -14.75 -10.57 2.05
C GLY A 162 -15.15 -9.79 3.28
N LEU A 163 -15.98 -8.75 3.10
CA LEU A 163 -16.65 -8.04 4.18
C LEU A 163 -18.09 -8.49 4.31
N TYR A 164 -18.47 -8.86 5.52
CA TYR A 164 -19.84 -9.20 5.84
C TYR A 164 -20.15 -8.87 7.29
N ARG A 165 -21.44 -8.78 7.60
CA ARG A 165 -21.92 -8.68 8.97
C ARG A 165 -22.91 -9.79 9.27
N MET A 166 -22.83 -10.32 10.48
CA MET A 166 -23.69 -11.40 10.94
C MET A 166 -24.95 -10.84 11.58
N MET A 167 -26.06 -11.53 11.33
CA MET A 167 -27.36 -11.34 11.97
C MET A 167 -27.86 -12.70 12.44
N ASP A 168 -28.90 -12.73 13.28
CA ASP A 168 -29.37 -13.95 13.97
C ASP A 168 -29.47 -15.20 13.07
N ASN A 169 -30.04 -15.05 11.86
CA ASN A 169 -30.25 -16.16 10.92
C ASN A 169 -29.79 -15.85 9.48
N SER A 170 -28.96 -14.82 9.31
CA SER A 170 -28.49 -14.40 8.00
C SER A 170 -27.16 -13.65 8.09
N PHE A 171 -26.52 -13.44 6.94
CA PHE A 171 -25.42 -12.48 6.85
C PHE A 171 -25.66 -11.56 5.67
N GLN A 172 -25.18 -10.32 5.78
CA GLN A 172 -25.15 -9.37 4.67
C GLN A 172 -23.71 -9.26 4.18
N CYS A 173 -23.49 -9.44 2.88
CA CYS A 173 -22.21 -9.10 2.28
C CYS A 173 -22.17 -7.60 1.99
N LEU A 174 -21.19 -6.89 2.55
CA LEU A 174 -21.06 -5.44 2.38
C LEU A 174 -20.52 -5.06 0.98
N THR A 175 -19.87 -5.99 0.29
CA THR A 175 -19.36 -5.76 -1.07
C THR A 175 -20.47 -5.76 -2.11
N CYS A 176 -21.40 -6.73 -2.07
CA CYS A 176 -22.50 -6.80 -3.05
C CYS A 176 -23.85 -6.32 -2.51
N ASN A 177 -23.91 -5.93 -1.23
CA ASN A 177 -25.13 -5.56 -0.52
C ASN A 177 -26.26 -6.61 -0.60
N GLU A 178 -25.90 -7.90 -0.66
CA GLU A 178 -26.87 -9.00 -0.70
C GLU A 178 -26.99 -9.67 0.68
N VAL A 179 -28.20 -10.10 1.03
CA VAL A 179 -28.49 -10.82 2.29
C VAL A 179 -28.70 -12.30 2.02
N PHE A 180 -28.00 -13.13 2.78
CA PHE A 180 -28.04 -14.58 2.65
C PHE A 180 -28.61 -15.21 3.92
N ARG A 181 -29.70 -15.96 3.76
CA ARG A 181 -30.26 -16.77 4.87
C ARG A 181 -29.38 -18.00 5.11
N LEU A 182 -29.16 -18.31 6.38
CA LEU A 182 -28.44 -19.51 6.78
C LEU A 182 -29.37 -20.73 6.67
N VAL A 183 -29.00 -21.72 5.85
CA VAL A 183 -29.84 -22.91 5.62
C VAL A 183 -29.19 -24.13 6.27
N LYS A 184 -29.39 -24.36 7.57
CA LYS A 184 -28.93 -25.53 8.39
C LYS A 184 -27.44 -25.92 8.30
N THR A 185 -26.67 -25.39 7.37
CA THR A 185 -25.23 -25.55 7.18
C THR A 185 -24.47 -24.55 8.03
N SER A 186 -23.20 -24.81 8.30
CA SER A 186 -22.36 -23.84 9.00
C SER A 186 -22.28 -22.52 8.24
N ILE A 187 -22.28 -21.40 8.98
CA ILE A 187 -22.10 -20.04 8.44
C ILE A 187 -20.89 -19.98 7.52
N GLN A 188 -19.79 -20.58 7.97
CA GLN A 188 -18.53 -20.65 7.23
C GLN A 188 -18.72 -21.18 5.80
N ALA A 189 -19.54 -22.22 5.60
CA ALA A 189 -19.77 -22.80 4.28
C ALA A 189 -20.57 -21.85 3.38
N CYS A 190 -21.62 -21.20 3.91
CA CYS A 190 -22.41 -20.23 3.15
C CYS A 190 -21.56 -19.02 2.73
N VAL A 191 -20.74 -18.50 3.65
CA VAL A 191 -19.87 -17.34 3.39
C VAL A 191 -18.77 -17.70 2.38
N THR A 192 -18.09 -18.85 2.57
CA THR A 192 -17.06 -19.35 1.65
C THR A 192 -17.62 -19.55 0.24
N THR A 193 -18.77 -20.21 0.12
CA THR A 193 -19.38 -20.48 -1.19
C THR A 193 -19.85 -19.20 -1.87
N HIS A 194 -20.26 -18.17 -1.13
CA HIS A 194 -20.61 -16.86 -1.69
C HIS A 194 -19.39 -16.16 -2.30
N PHE A 195 -18.31 -16.00 -1.53
CA PHE A 195 -17.12 -15.27 -1.96
C PHE A 195 -16.38 -15.93 -3.14
N LEU A 196 -16.52 -17.25 -3.30
CA LEU A 196 -15.97 -17.97 -4.45
C LEU A 196 -16.80 -17.86 -5.73
N ARG A 197 -17.99 -17.25 -5.70
CA ARG A 197 -18.81 -17.10 -6.92
C ARG A 197 -18.19 -16.08 -7.87
N SER A 198 -18.19 -16.40 -9.16
CA SER A 198 -17.73 -15.50 -10.23
C SER A 198 -18.43 -14.14 -10.20
N LYS A 199 -19.73 -14.12 -9.90
CA LYS A 199 -20.51 -12.87 -9.75
C LYS A 199 -19.92 -11.97 -8.66
N HIS A 200 -19.56 -12.53 -7.50
CA HIS A 200 -18.97 -11.76 -6.41
C HIS A 200 -17.63 -11.16 -6.82
N LYS A 201 -16.74 -11.98 -7.41
CA LYS A 201 -15.43 -11.53 -7.90
C LYS A 201 -15.54 -10.37 -8.90
N GLN A 202 -16.49 -10.43 -9.83
CA GLN A 202 -16.73 -9.34 -10.79
C GLN A 202 -17.21 -8.05 -10.11
N ILE A 203 -18.05 -8.14 -9.07
CA ILE A 203 -18.49 -6.97 -8.30
C ILE A 203 -17.29 -6.38 -7.56
N GLN A 204 -16.48 -7.21 -6.91
CA GLN A 204 -15.28 -6.77 -6.21
C GLN A 204 -14.30 -6.04 -7.13
N GLU A 205 -14.01 -6.58 -8.31
CA GLU A 205 -13.13 -5.94 -9.31
C GLU A 205 -13.69 -4.58 -9.78
N LYS A 206 -15.02 -4.48 -9.98
CA LYS A 206 -15.68 -3.21 -10.34
C LYS A 206 -15.57 -2.16 -9.24
N LEU A 207 -15.83 -2.55 -7.99
CA LEU A 207 -15.74 -1.66 -6.85
C LEU A 207 -14.29 -1.25 -6.56
N ALA A 208 -13.33 -2.14 -6.79
CA ALA A 208 -11.91 -1.84 -6.68
C ALA A 208 -11.48 -0.76 -7.69
N LYS A 209 -11.96 -0.89 -8.93
CA LYS A 209 -11.76 0.13 -9.95
C LYS A 209 -12.39 1.47 -9.56
N ALA A 210 -13.63 1.46 -9.07
CA ALA A 210 -14.34 2.68 -8.66
C ALA A 210 -13.67 3.39 -7.47
N ALA A 211 -13.18 2.63 -6.48
CA ALA A 211 -12.44 3.19 -5.35
C ALA A 211 -11.16 3.89 -5.82
N LYS A 212 -10.42 3.26 -6.74
CA LYS A 212 -9.24 3.86 -7.35
C LYS A 212 -9.57 5.18 -8.05
N ASP A 213 -10.61 5.19 -8.88
CA ASP A 213 -11.05 6.39 -9.58
C ASP A 213 -11.45 7.51 -8.59
N ALA A 214 -12.08 7.16 -7.46
CA ALA A 214 -12.47 8.11 -6.41
C ALA A 214 -11.27 8.68 -5.64
N THR A 215 -10.32 7.82 -5.25
CA THR A 215 -9.10 8.23 -4.53
C THR A 215 -8.23 9.15 -5.39
N ASP A 216 -8.09 8.84 -6.67
CA ASP A 216 -7.33 9.67 -7.61
C ASP A 216 -7.95 11.09 -7.72
N ILE A 217 -9.28 11.20 -7.72
CA ILE A 217 -9.98 12.50 -7.73
C ILE A 217 -9.75 13.30 -6.44
N VAL A 218 -9.79 12.64 -5.28
CA VAL A 218 -9.55 13.31 -3.98
C VAL A 218 -8.11 13.79 -3.90
N GLN A 219 -7.14 12.95 -4.26
CA GLN A 219 -5.74 13.33 -4.29
C GLN A 219 -5.50 14.51 -5.25
N LEU A 220 -6.05 14.48 -6.46
CA LEU A 220 -5.92 15.62 -7.40
C LEU A 220 -6.48 16.94 -6.84
N LYS A 221 -7.55 16.90 -6.04
CA LYS A 221 -8.12 18.10 -5.39
C LYS A 221 -7.27 18.62 -4.24
N GLU A 222 -6.73 17.73 -3.41
CA GLU A 222 -5.86 18.11 -2.28
C GLU A 222 -4.49 18.60 -2.78
N PHE A 223 -3.93 17.95 -3.80
CA PHE A 223 -2.68 18.36 -4.43
C PHE A 223 -2.83 19.66 -5.24
N GLY A 224 -3.97 19.87 -5.92
CA GLY A 224 -4.24 21.09 -6.68
C GLY A 224 -4.30 22.37 -5.83
N GLN A 225 -4.61 22.25 -4.53
CA GLN A 225 -4.63 23.39 -3.62
C GLN A 225 -3.25 23.75 -3.04
N TYR A 226 -2.29 22.82 -3.00
CA TYR A 226 -0.97 23.05 -2.41
C TYR A 226 0.10 23.51 -3.39
N PHE A 227 -0.05 23.25 -4.70
CA PHE A 227 1.06 23.39 -5.65
C PHE A 227 1.08 24.66 -6.51
N ASN A 228 0.30 25.69 -6.16
CA ASN A 228 0.14 26.86 -7.02
C ASN A 228 1.10 28.04 -6.75
N LYS A 229 2.23 27.85 -6.05
CA LYS A 229 3.29 28.88 -5.93
C LYS A 229 4.70 28.25 -5.80
N ASN A 230 5.52 28.45 -6.84
CA ASN A 230 6.97 28.18 -6.94
C ASN A 230 7.41 26.71 -7.10
N LYS A 231 7.14 26.13 -8.28
CA LYS A 231 7.34 24.69 -8.59
C LYS A 231 8.78 24.27 -8.94
N SER A 232 9.64 25.15 -9.49
CA SER A 232 10.93 24.70 -10.05
C SER A 232 12.14 24.76 -9.12
N GLU A 233 12.06 25.44 -7.96
CA GLU A 233 13.18 25.50 -7.01
C GLU A 233 13.08 24.41 -5.92
N LEU A 234 11.87 24.04 -5.51
CA LEU A 234 11.65 23.02 -4.47
C LEU A 234 12.05 21.60 -4.91
N SER A 235 11.95 21.30 -6.21
CA SER A 235 12.20 19.95 -6.74
C SER A 235 13.68 19.56 -6.74
N LYS A 236 14.59 20.54 -6.77
CA LYS A 236 16.05 20.28 -6.72
C LYS A 236 16.52 19.83 -5.34
N ASP A 237 15.88 20.32 -4.27
CA ASP A 237 16.24 19.97 -2.88
C ASP A 237 15.83 18.52 -2.51
N LEU A 238 15.06 17.85 -3.35
CA LEU A 238 14.63 16.47 -3.14
C LEU A 238 15.66 15.42 -3.58
N ILE A 239 16.60 15.79 -4.45
CA ILE A 239 17.62 14.87 -4.98
C ILE A 239 18.75 14.74 -3.95
N ILE A 240 18.88 13.55 -3.34
CA ILE A 240 20.03 13.25 -2.47
C ILE A 240 21.29 13.09 -3.32
N LYS A 241 21.17 12.31 -4.40
CA LYS A 241 22.32 11.87 -5.19
C LYS A 241 21.94 11.68 -6.64
N LYS A 242 22.85 12.09 -7.52
CA LYS A 242 22.82 11.81 -8.95
C LYS A 242 24.18 11.23 -9.31
N GLU A 243 24.21 9.96 -9.68
CA GLU A 243 25.43 9.23 -10.06
C GLU A 243 25.18 8.44 -11.34
N THR A 244 26.23 8.04 -12.06
CA THR A 244 26.04 7.27 -13.30
C THR A 244 25.55 5.85 -12.98
N MET A 245 24.89 5.17 -13.91
CA MET A 245 24.49 3.77 -13.72
C MET A 245 25.70 2.87 -13.42
N GLU A 246 26.86 3.12 -14.03
CA GLU A 246 28.10 2.39 -13.76
C GLU A 246 28.54 2.53 -12.29
N GLN A 247 28.37 3.72 -11.70
CA GLN A 247 28.68 3.95 -10.28
C GLN A 247 27.61 3.37 -9.35
N PHE A 248 26.34 3.46 -9.73
CA PHE A 248 25.22 2.96 -8.93
C PHE A 248 25.18 1.43 -8.87
N ILE A 249 25.42 0.75 -10.00
CA ILE A 249 25.31 -0.71 -10.13
C ILE A 249 26.63 -1.37 -9.76
N ASN A 250 26.73 -1.82 -8.52
CA ASN A 250 27.88 -2.59 -8.02
C ASN A 250 27.83 -4.05 -8.49
N ASN A 251 26.64 -4.62 -8.61
CA ASN A 251 26.43 -5.94 -9.18
C ASN A 251 25.05 -6.04 -9.81
N PHE A 252 24.92 -6.94 -10.79
CA PHE A 252 23.63 -7.39 -11.26
C PHE A 252 23.72 -8.82 -11.80
N TYR A 253 22.60 -9.51 -11.86
CA TYR A 253 22.49 -10.82 -12.48
C TYR A 253 21.06 -11.06 -12.98
N SER A 254 20.93 -11.91 -13.99
CA SER A 254 19.65 -12.30 -14.57
C SER A 254 19.02 -13.45 -13.80
N ILE A 255 17.70 -13.42 -13.66
CA ILE A 255 16.89 -14.53 -13.15
C ILE A 255 15.79 -14.83 -14.17
N GLU A 256 15.61 -16.11 -14.51
CA GLU A 256 14.48 -16.54 -15.32
C GLU A 256 13.24 -16.66 -14.45
N VAL A 257 12.09 -16.19 -14.96
CA VAL A 257 10.80 -16.25 -14.25
C VAL A 257 9.98 -17.41 -14.82
N PRO A 258 9.96 -18.59 -14.17
CA PRO A 258 9.48 -19.82 -14.80
C PRO A 258 8.00 -19.79 -15.20
N PHE A 259 7.19 -19.04 -14.44
CA PHE A 259 5.73 -19.02 -14.59
C PHE A 259 5.19 -17.92 -15.50
N LEU A 260 5.93 -16.81 -15.64
CA LEU A 260 5.47 -15.64 -16.41
C LEU A 260 6.13 -15.55 -17.80
N GLY A 261 7.21 -16.30 -18.01
CA GLY A 261 8.05 -16.15 -19.19
C GLY A 261 8.85 -14.84 -19.11
N GLY A 262 10.13 -14.93 -19.46
CA GLY A 262 11.03 -13.79 -19.50
C GLY A 262 12.05 -13.75 -18.36
N THR A 263 12.81 -12.66 -18.38
CA THR A 263 14.00 -12.48 -17.56
C THR A 263 13.86 -11.20 -16.75
N ASP A 264 14.16 -11.30 -15.46
CA ASP A 264 14.34 -10.15 -14.59
C ASP A 264 15.84 -9.94 -14.31
N ILE A 265 16.21 -8.70 -14.02
CA ILE A 265 17.55 -8.32 -13.60
C ILE A 265 17.48 -7.89 -12.14
N VAL A 266 18.23 -8.58 -11.29
CA VAL A 266 18.44 -8.17 -9.91
C VAL A 266 19.64 -7.24 -9.86
N ILE A 267 19.47 -6.03 -9.35
CA ILE A 267 20.48 -4.99 -9.23
C ILE A 267 20.83 -4.80 -7.75
N ASN A 268 22.12 -4.83 -7.42
CA ASN A 268 22.65 -4.62 -6.07
C ASN A 268 22.01 -5.53 -5.01
N THR A 269 21.45 -6.68 -5.39
CA THR A 269 20.66 -7.57 -4.49
C THR A 269 19.45 -6.89 -3.83
N LYS A 270 19.01 -5.73 -4.33
CA LYS A 270 17.99 -4.89 -3.70
C LYS A 270 16.84 -4.50 -4.63
N ILE A 271 17.10 -4.38 -5.91
CA ILE A 271 16.13 -3.93 -6.90
C ILE A 271 15.93 -5.05 -7.91
N VAL A 272 14.68 -5.32 -8.28
CA VAL A 272 14.33 -6.22 -9.39
C VAL A 272 13.56 -5.43 -10.43
N VAL A 273 14.03 -5.50 -11.67
CA VAL A 273 13.34 -4.93 -12.83
C VAL A 273 13.30 -5.94 -13.96
N ASN A 274 12.32 -5.80 -14.83
CA ASN A 274 12.27 -6.62 -16.04
C ASN A 274 13.44 -6.29 -16.98
N VAL A 275 13.94 -7.28 -17.73
CA VAL A 275 15.06 -7.12 -18.67
C VAL A 275 14.86 -5.98 -19.67
N PHE A 276 13.64 -5.76 -20.17
CA PHE A 276 13.38 -4.64 -21.07
C PHE A 276 13.56 -3.29 -20.39
N SER A 277 13.08 -3.15 -19.15
CA SER A 277 13.33 -1.94 -18.37
C SER A 277 14.82 -1.75 -18.13
N PHE A 278 15.57 -2.81 -17.76
CA PHE A 278 17.01 -2.72 -17.53
C PHE A 278 17.74 -2.10 -18.74
N TYR A 279 17.44 -2.56 -19.95
CA TYR A 279 17.99 -2.05 -21.22
C TYR A 279 17.26 -0.83 -21.83
N PHE A 280 16.38 -0.17 -21.06
CA PHE A 280 15.62 1.00 -21.52
C PHE A 280 14.73 0.75 -22.76
N ILE A 281 14.26 -0.47 -22.98
CA ILE A 281 13.40 -0.83 -24.12
C ILE A 281 11.94 -0.80 -23.68
N THR A 282 11.13 0.04 -24.29
CA THR A 282 9.69 0.08 -24.04
C THR A 282 8.98 -1.13 -24.65
N LYS A 283 8.05 -1.75 -23.91
CA LYS A 283 7.31 -2.93 -24.40
C LYS A 283 6.40 -2.60 -25.58
N ASP A 284 5.72 -1.46 -25.54
CA ASP A 284 4.68 -1.14 -26.53
C ASP A 284 5.23 -0.61 -27.86
N THR A 285 6.37 0.10 -27.82
CA THR A 285 6.93 0.77 -28.99
C THR A 285 8.26 0.18 -29.45
N LEU A 286 8.83 -0.77 -28.69
CA LEU A 286 10.16 -1.35 -28.91
C LEU A 286 11.22 -0.27 -29.17
N LYS A 287 11.14 0.81 -28.40
CA LYS A 287 12.05 1.96 -28.52
C LYS A 287 13.06 1.90 -27.38
N CYS A 288 14.35 1.96 -27.71
CA CYS A 288 15.38 2.18 -26.70
C CYS A 288 15.36 3.67 -26.31
N MET A 289 15.04 3.96 -25.05
CA MET A 289 14.91 5.33 -24.54
C MET A 289 16.25 6.01 -24.31
N ALA A 290 17.32 5.26 -24.01
CA ALA A 290 18.67 5.79 -23.87
C ALA A 290 19.28 6.17 -25.23
N CYS A 291 19.13 5.30 -26.24
CA CYS A 291 19.66 5.56 -27.59
C CYS A 291 18.72 6.36 -28.50
N ASN A 292 17.45 6.51 -28.11
CA ASN A 292 16.37 7.11 -28.89
C ASN A 292 16.18 6.49 -30.29
N VAL A 293 16.28 5.15 -30.38
CA VAL A 293 16.11 4.39 -31.62
C VAL A 293 14.91 3.43 -31.51
N LYS A 294 14.15 3.29 -32.59
CA LYS A 294 13.10 2.28 -32.70
C LYS A 294 13.73 0.97 -33.19
N LEU A 295 13.37 -0.13 -32.55
CA LEU A 295 13.89 -1.47 -32.82
C LEU A 295 12.76 -2.38 -33.32
N THR A 296 13.13 -3.42 -34.06
CA THR A 296 12.31 -4.63 -34.19
C THR A 296 12.70 -5.64 -33.11
N ILE A 297 11.89 -6.68 -32.90
CA ILE A 297 12.18 -7.74 -31.91
C ILE A 297 13.56 -8.37 -32.21
N ASP A 298 13.85 -8.68 -33.47
CA ASP A 298 15.11 -9.31 -33.89
C ASP A 298 16.34 -8.39 -33.71
N GLN A 299 16.13 -7.09 -33.59
CA GLN A 299 17.21 -6.11 -33.42
C GLN A 299 17.62 -5.93 -31.95
N ILE A 300 16.79 -6.34 -30.99
CA ILE A 300 17.00 -6.06 -29.56
C ILE A 300 18.34 -6.62 -29.08
N ASP A 301 18.61 -7.90 -29.33
CA ASP A 301 19.84 -8.53 -28.85
C ASP A 301 21.09 -7.91 -29.49
N SER A 302 21.04 -7.65 -30.81
CA SER A 302 22.13 -7.00 -31.52
C SER A 302 22.36 -5.56 -31.05
N HIS A 303 21.29 -4.84 -30.65
CA HIS A 303 21.36 -3.47 -30.15
C HIS A 303 22.00 -3.41 -28.76
N ASN A 304 21.60 -4.32 -27.86
CA ASN A 304 22.05 -4.37 -26.47
C ASN A 304 23.57 -4.55 -26.34
N VAL A 305 24.21 -5.18 -27.32
CA VAL A 305 25.66 -5.41 -27.36
C VAL A 305 26.44 -4.35 -28.15
N THR A 306 25.77 -3.33 -28.69
CA THR A 306 26.49 -2.25 -29.38
C THR A 306 27.24 -1.38 -28.37
N LEU A 307 28.47 -0.98 -28.71
CA LEU A 307 29.25 -0.04 -27.90
C LEU A 307 28.47 1.24 -27.58
N LYS A 308 27.68 1.74 -28.54
CA LYS A 308 26.82 2.91 -28.35
C LYS A 308 25.79 2.70 -27.23
N HIS A 309 25.12 1.56 -27.21
CA HIS A 309 24.13 1.24 -26.17
C HIS A 309 24.80 1.05 -24.81
N GLU A 310 25.92 0.32 -24.77
CA GLU A 310 26.69 0.10 -23.55
C GLU A 310 27.15 1.43 -22.92
N THR A 311 27.71 2.35 -23.73
CA THR A 311 28.09 3.69 -23.27
C THR A 311 26.89 4.47 -22.76
N ALA A 312 25.77 4.49 -23.51
CA ALA A 312 24.56 5.18 -23.08
C ALA A 312 24.02 4.64 -21.76
N MET A 313 24.03 3.31 -21.56
CA MET A 313 23.65 2.70 -20.29
C MET A 313 24.57 3.15 -19.16
N LYS A 314 25.89 2.99 -19.31
CA LYS A 314 26.87 3.32 -18.25
C LYS A 314 26.77 4.77 -17.80
N GLU A 315 26.63 5.69 -18.76
CA GLU A 315 26.62 7.13 -18.52
C GLU A 315 25.27 7.67 -18.04
N THR A 316 24.16 6.93 -18.22
CA THR A 316 22.83 7.40 -17.81
C THR A 316 22.81 7.63 -16.30
N PRO A 317 22.44 8.83 -15.82
CA PRO A 317 22.35 9.11 -14.40
C PRO A 317 21.20 8.36 -13.72
N VAL A 318 21.47 7.76 -12.56
CA VAL A 318 20.51 7.27 -11.59
C VAL A 318 20.25 8.36 -10.55
N ILE A 319 18.98 8.60 -10.23
CA ILE A 319 18.54 9.64 -9.29
C ILE A 319 18.06 8.97 -8.00
N THR A 320 18.64 9.34 -6.87
CA THR A 320 18.17 8.96 -5.53
C THR A 320 17.45 10.14 -4.90
N LEU A 321 16.19 9.93 -4.50
CA LEU A 321 15.36 10.95 -3.87
C LEU A 321 15.26 10.74 -2.36
N LYS A 322 15.15 11.84 -1.60
CA LYS A 322 15.03 11.79 -0.14
C LYS A 322 13.75 11.12 0.36
N SER A 323 12.66 11.30 -0.38
CA SER A 323 11.37 10.70 -0.06
C SER A 323 11.21 9.27 -0.58
N ALA A 324 12.14 8.77 -1.39
CA ALA A 324 11.95 7.54 -2.17
C ALA A 324 13.30 6.87 -2.51
N GLU A 325 14.08 6.51 -1.48
CA GLU A 325 15.43 5.96 -1.65
C GLU A 325 15.46 4.58 -2.34
N ASP A 326 14.34 3.86 -2.31
CA ASP A 326 14.18 2.54 -2.92
C ASP A 326 13.61 2.58 -4.34
N GLU A 327 13.39 3.78 -4.89
CA GLU A 327 12.99 3.95 -6.28
C GLU A 327 14.18 3.82 -7.24
N PHE A 328 13.94 3.22 -8.41
CA PHE A 328 14.96 3.09 -9.46
C PHE A 328 14.67 4.05 -10.62
N ILE A 329 15.16 5.28 -10.49
CA ILE A 329 14.87 6.39 -11.41
C ILE A 329 16.12 6.69 -12.24
N ARG A 330 15.95 6.85 -13.55
CA ARG A 330 17.06 7.14 -14.46
C ARG A 330 16.75 8.33 -15.35
N GLU A 331 17.63 9.32 -15.41
CA GLU A 331 17.45 10.51 -16.24
C GLU A 331 18.03 10.26 -17.63
N VAL A 332 17.21 9.73 -18.54
CA VAL A 332 17.67 9.31 -19.89
C VAL A 332 18.03 10.48 -20.79
N ARG A 333 17.46 11.66 -20.54
CA ARG A 333 17.74 12.95 -21.20
C ARG A 333 17.45 14.06 -20.19
N PRO A 334 17.97 15.29 -20.39
CA PRO A 334 17.65 16.41 -19.51
C PRO A 334 16.14 16.54 -19.30
N ASP A 335 15.72 16.49 -18.03
CA ASP A 335 14.31 16.60 -17.60
C ASP A 335 13.39 15.46 -18.12
N VAL A 336 13.96 14.32 -18.51
CA VAL A 336 13.20 13.13 -18.92
C VAL A 336 13.64 11.94 -18.08
N TYR A 337 12.73 11.46 -17.25
CA TYR A 337 12.99 10.44 -16.24
C TYR A 337 12.33 9.12 -16.62
N HIS A 338 13.03 8.02 -16.40
CA HIS A 338 12.58 6.67 -16.63
C HIS A 338 12.33 5.97 -15.30
N CYS A 339 11.12 5.44 -15.10
CA CYS A 339 10.80 4.59 -13.95
C CYS A 339 11.22 3.14 -14.21
N GLY A 340 12.17 2.64 -13.44
CA GLY A 340 12.71 1.28 -13.55
C GLY A 340 11.66 0.17 -13.33
N PHE A 341 10.67 0.40 -12.47
CA PHE A 341 9.64 -0.60 -12.17
C PHE A 341 8.57 -0.66 -13.25
N CYS A 342 8.09 0.50 -13.71
CA CYS A 342 7.00 0.60 -14.67
C CYS A 342 7.45 0.49 -16.13
N ASN A 343 8.75 0.72 -16.42
CA ASN A 343 9.26 0.88 -17.78
C ASN A 343 8.56 2.02 -18.55
N SER A 344 8.27 3.11 -17.84
CA SER A 344 7.61 4.32 -18.35
C SER A 344 8.53 5.54 -18.29
N ILE A 345 8.14 6.60 -19.00
CA ILE A 345 8.91 7.84 -19.12
C ILE A 345 8.03 9.00 -18.69
N GLU A 346 8.57 9.83 -17.81
CA GLU A 346 7.94 11.05 -17.32
C GLU A 346 8.78 12.27 -17.70
N HIS A 347 8.11 13.35 -18.07
CA HIS A 347 8.73 14.62 -18.44
C HIS A 347 8.68 15.55 -17.23
N GLY A 348 9.82 15.84 -16.61
CA GLY A 348 9.88 16.58 -15.35
C GLY A 348 9.88 15.69 -14.12
N LEU A 349 10.64 16.09 -13.11
CA LEU A 349 10.71 15.36 -11.84
C LEU A 349 9.38 15.38 -11.10
N ASP A 350 8.60 16.46 -11.22
CA ASP A 350 7.28 16.55 -10.58
C ASP A 350 6.32 15.49 -11.11
N ASN A 351 6.31 15.27 -12.43
CA ASN A 351 5.50 14.21 -13.04
C ASN A 351 5.98 12.82 -12.60
N MET A 352 7.29 12.65 -12.39
CA MET A 352 7.81 11.41 -11.81
C MET A 352 7.38 11.21 -10.34
N LEU A 353 7.28 12.29 -9.55
CA LEU A 353 6.76 12.21 -8.18
C LEU A 353 5.27 11.90 -8.16
N GLU A 354 4.49 12.53 -9.04
CA GLU A 354 3.07 12.21 -9.25
C GLU A 354 2.90 10.74 -9.70
N HIS A 355 3.77 10.27 -10.60
CA HIS A 355 3.82 8.88 -11.08
C HIS A 355 3.95 7.88 -9.92
N PHE A 356 4.76 8.16 -8.89
CA PHE A 356 4.87 7.27 -7.73
C PHE A 356 3.57 7.13 -6.92
N GLY A 357 2.73 8.16 -6.96
CA GLY A 357 1.40 8.13 -6.36
C GLY A 357 0.42 7.24 -7.12
N THR A 358 0.71 6.91 -8.38
CA THR A 358 -0.19 6.09 -9.20
C THR A 358 -0.22 4.64 -8.73
N PHE A 359 -1.40 4.02 -8.82
CA PHE A 359 -1.57 2.60 -8.50
C PHE A 359 -0.69 1.70 -9.36
N GLY A 360 -0.54 2.01 -10.67
CA GLY A 360 0.25 1.18 -11.58
C GLY A 360 1.71 1.09 -11.15
N HIS A 361 2.25 2.19 -10.60
CA HIS A 361 3.57 2.19 -9.97
C HIS A 361 3.62 1.35 -8.70
N ARG A 362 2.67 1.55 -7.77
CA ARG A 362 2.61 0.77 -6.52
C ARG A 362 2.53 -0.74 -6.78
N GLU A 363 1.71 -1.15 -7.75
CA GLU A 363 1.59 -2.55 -8.16
C GLU A 363 2.89 -3.08 -8.77
N SER A 364 3.50 -2.31 -9.69
CA SER A 364 4.76 -2.69 -10.33
C SER A 364 5.91 -2.85 -9.33
N ARG A 365 6.01 -1.92 -8.37
CA ARG A 365 6.98 -1.93 -7.29
C ARG A 365 6.74 -3.10 -6.33
N THR A 366 5.50 -3.30 -5.87
CA THR A 366 5.15 -4.43 -4.99
C THR A 366 5.44 -5.77 -5.65
N SER A 367 5.09 -5.90 -6.93
CA SER A 367 5.37 -7.10 -7.73
C SER A 367 6.88 -7.33 -7.87
N ALA A 368 7.68 -6.28 -8.07
CA ALA A 368 9.14 -6.38 -8.10
C ALA A 368 9.72 -6.85 -6.76
N SER A 369 9.25 -6.30 -5.63
CA SER A 369 9.65 -6.72 -4.28
C SER A 369 9.32 -8.19 -4.02
N TRP A 370 8.13 -8.65 -4.43
CA TRP A 370 7.74 -10.05 -4.29
C TRP A 370 8.64 -10.98 -5.11
N ARG A 371 8.95 -10.62 -6.37
CA ARG A 371 9.86 -11.40 -7.22
C ARG A 371 11.28 -11.47 -6.64
N LEU A 372 11.79 -10.36 -6.10
CA LEU A 372 13.07 -10.35 -5.38
C LEU A 372 13.04 -11.28 -4.16
N HIS A 373 11.99 -11.20 -3.34
CA HIS A 373 11.84 -12.05 -2.17
C HIS A 373 11.84 -13.55 -2.53
N MET A 374 11.03 -13.93 -3.53
CA MET A 374 10.96 -15.31 -4.03
C MET A 374 12.33 -15.82 -4.48
N TYR A 375 13.11 -14.98 -5.15
CA TYR A 375 14.47 -15.32 -5.56
C TYR A 375 15.41 -15.52 -4.35
N LEU A 376 15.43 -14.58 -3.41
CA LEU A 376 16.31 -14.65 -2.22
C LEU A 376 16.01 -15.90 -1.37
N VAL A 377 14.74 -16.26 -1.23
CA VAL A 377 14.33 -17.49 -0.53
C VAL A 377 14.81 -18.75 -1.26
N THR A 378 14.71 -18.78 -2.59
CA THR A 378 15.10 -19.95 -3.39
C THR A 378 16.62 -20.14 -3.40
N LYS A 379 17.39 -19.05 -3.50
CA LYS A 379 18.85 -19.08 -3.48
C LYS A 379 19.41 -19.66 -2.18
N ASN A 380 18.77 -19.39 -1.04
CA ASN A 380 19.22 -19.90 0.26
C ASN A 380 18.97 -21.39 0.49
N LYS A 381 18.24 -22.07 -0.41
CA LYS A 381 17.97 -23.52 -0.31
C LYS A 381 18.99 -24.39 -1.06
N ASN A 382 19.81 -23.78 -1.91
CA ASN A 382 20.86 -24.43 -2.70
C ASN A 382 22.23 -23.95 -2.21
#